data_AF-A0A7C4N9F4-F1
#
_entry.id   AF-A0A7C4N9F4-F1
#
_cell.length_a   1.000
_cell.length_b   1.000
_cell.length_c   1.000
_cell.angle_alpha   90.00
_cell.angle_beta   90.00
_cell.angle_gamma   90.00
#
_symmetry.space_group_name_H-M   'P 1'
#
loop_
_entity.id
_entity.type
_entity.pdbx_description
1 polymer ?
#
loop_
_entity_poly.entity_id
_entity_poly.type
_entity_poly.pdbx_seq_one_letter_code
_entity_poly.pdbx_strand_id
1 'polypeptide(L)'
;MKYVNFFLSIIFLALCLILYSAPQAQENPEKQFNPLYDAEAVIQRLSYDNFKSIKLLRTAIYNFGGGEQEFNSLVDTYAEASALYFRNEMIASANLFTKNEKDIKEVAMRLAKLYKEQAEKLHIQVIKMGVRHSLKASIEQTKPNPSVDPLISNASYGIKIANDYLVRSKPIDAIYYFRRAKENCFKVYQVLGEQLPEEYKKDVVDNQNKIYIAKEKKN
;
A
#
# COMPACT_ATOMS: atom_id res chain seq x y z
N MET A 1 -56.36 28.68 -4.61
CA MET A 1 -55.16 29.28 -3.99
C MET A 1 -54.81 28.75 -2.60
N LYS A 2 -55.71 28.09 -1.84
CA LYS A 2 -55.37 27.59 -0.48
C LYS A 2 -54.47 26.34 -0.44
N TYR A 3 -54.50 25.49 -1.48
CA TYR A 3 -53.72 24.24 -1.50
C TYR A 3 -52.26 24.41 -1.97
N VAL A 4 -51.96 25.46 -2.73
CA VAL A 4 -50.59 25.72 -3.24
C VAL A 4 -49.65 26.13 -2.10
N ASN A 5 -50.14 26.93 -1.15
CA ASN A 5 -49.36 27.36 0.01
C ASN A 5 -49.10 26.23 1.01
N PHE A 6 -50.00 25.24 1.09
CA PHE A 6 -49.82 24.06 1.94
C PHE A 6 -48.72 23.13 1.38
N PHE A 7 -48.70 22.90 0.06
CA PHE A 7 -47.66 22.09 -0.59
C PHE A 7 -46.28 22.76 -0.54
N LEU A 8 -46.18 24.09 -0.73
CA LEU A 8 -44.92 24.80 -0.58
C LEU A 8 -44.37 24.72 0.85
N SER A 9 -45.25 24.76 1.86
CA SER A 9 -44.84 24.67 3.28
C SER A 9 -44.28 23.29 3.63
N ILE A 10 -44.85 22.22 3.07
CA ILE A 10 -44.37 20.84 3.30
C ILE A 10 -43.03 20.60 2.60
N ILE A 11 -42.84 21.11 1.39
CA ILE A 11 -41.57 21.01 0.66
C ILE A 11 -40.46 21.78 1.39
N PHE A 12 -40.76 22.95 1.95
CA PHE A 12 -39.79 23.72 2.73
C PHE A 12 -39.41 23.01 4.05
N LEU A 13 -40.37 22.37 4.72
CA LEU A 13 -40.10 21.60 5.94
C LEU A 13 -39.27 20.33 5.67
N ALA A 14 -39.52 19.66 4.53
CA ALA A 14 -38.75 18.49 4.10
C ALA A 14 -37.30 18.86 3.71
N LEU A 15 -37.07 20.03 3.10
CA LEU A 15 -35.74 20.55 2.80
C LEU A 15 -34.93 20.90 4.07
N CYS A 16 -35.57 21.42 5.11
CA CYS A 16 -34.91 21.68 6.39
C CYS A 16 -34.50 20.41 7.15
N LEU A 17 -35.22 19.29 6.97
CA LEU A 17 -34.90 18.00 7.61
C LEU A 17 -33.73 17.26 6.95
N ILE A 18 -33.45 17.53 5.66
CA ILE A 18 -32.31 16.95 4.93
C ILE A 18 -31.00 17.63 5.33
N LEU A 19 -31.04 18.89 5.79
CA LEU A 19 -29.85 19.62 6.26
C LEU A 19 -29.38 19.21 7.67
N TYR A 20 -30.22 18.52 8.45
CA TYR A 20 -29.89 18.06 9.81
C TYR A 20 -29.49 16.58 9.91
N SER A 21 -29.51 15.85 8.80
CA SER A 21 -29.10 14.44 8.71
C SER A 21 -27.80 14.27 7.93
N ALA A 22 -26.89 15.24 8.01
CA ALA A 22 -25.49 14.97 7.76
C ALA A 22 -24.96 14.15 8.96
N PRO A 23 -24.51 12.90 8.77
CA PRO A 23 -23.78 12.22 9.84
C PRO A 23 -22.56 13.10 10.14
N GLN A 24 -22.51 13.65 11.35
CA GLN A 24 -21.26 14.19 11.85
C GLN A 24 -20.29 13.02 11.85
N ALA A 25 -19.37 13.04 10.88
CA ALA A 25 -18.15 12.27 10.96
C ALA A 25 -17.48 12.75 12.24
N GLN A 26 -17.73 12.03 13.33
CA GLN A 26 -17.05 12.20 14.58
C GLN A 26 -15.57 12.00 14.24
N GLU A 27 -14.84 13.11 14.09
CA GLU A 27 -13.39 13.10 14.03
C GLU A 27 -12.96 12.22 15.19
N ASN A 28 -12.42 11.05 14.87
CA ASN A 28 -11.73 10.24 15.86
C ASN A 28 -10.72 11.18 16.49
N PRO A 29 -10.80 11.47 17.80
CA PRO A 29 -9.88 12.41 18.42
C PRO A 29 -8.48 11.98 18.02
N GLU A 30 -7.76 12.88 17.35
CA GLU A 30 -6.41 12.62 16.92
C GLU A 30 -5.66 12.02 18.11
N LYS A 31 -5.00 10.89 17.89
CA LYS A 31 -4.26 10.19 18.94
C LYS A 31 -3.07 11.06 19.33
N GLN A 32 -3.30 12.06 20.16
CA GLN A 32 -2.30 12.97 20.69
C GLN A 32 -1.37 12.19 21.62
N PHE A 33 -0.11 12.63 21.72
CA PHE A 33 0.86 12.09 22.67
C PHE A 33 0.23 12.02 24.06
N ASN A 34 0.28 10.85 24.68
CA ASN A 34 -0.14 10.72 26.06
C ASN A 34 1.01 11.28 26.92
N PRO A 35 0.81 12.40 27.65
CA PRO A 35 1.85 13.03 28.47
C PRO A 35 2.34 12.16 29.63
N LEU A 36 1.71 11.00 29.87
CA LEU A 36 2.18 9.98 30.81
C LEU A 36 3.36 9.15 30.25
N TYR A 37 3.69 9.25 28.96
CA TYR A 37 4.88 8.62 28.39
C TYR A 37 6.10 9.53 28.51
N ASP A 38 7.27 8.92 28.71
CA ASP A 38 8.54 9.61 28.59
C ASP A 38 8.77 10.03 27.13
N ALA A 39 8.81 11.34 26.91
CA ALA A 39 9.01 11.95 25.59
C ALA A 39 10.34 11.52 24.97
N GLU A 40 11.39 11.35 25.79
CA GLU A 40 12.70 10.95 25.30
C GLU A 40 12.65 9.51 24.76
N ALA A 41 12.04 8.59 25.49
CA ALA A 41 11.86 7.21 25.04
C ALA A 41 11.05 7.12 23.72
N VAL A 42 10.00 7.93 23.57
CA VAL A 42 9.21 7.99 22.33
C VAL A 42 10.05 8.49 21.17
N ILE A 43 10.81 9.57 21.37
CA ILE A 43 11.71 10.14 20.35
C ILE A 43 12.78 9.13 19.94
N GLN A 44 13.45 8.49 20.89
CA GLN A 44 14.50 7.51 20.61
C GLN A 44 13.99 6.36 19.73
N ARG A 45 12.80 5.80 20.06
CA ARG A 45 12.19 4.75 19.25
C ARG A 45 11.78 5.25 17.87
N LEU A 46 10.98 6.32 17.82
CA LEU A 46 10.34 6.77 16.57
C LEU A 46 11.30 7.45 15.61
N SER A 47 12.37 8.08 16.09
CA SER A 47 13.42 8.62 15.23
C SER A 47 14.09 7.52 14.39
N TYR A 48 14.25 6.31 14.95
CA TYR A 48 14.77 5.16 14.25
C TYR A 48 13.71 4.49 13.36
N ASP A 49 12.55 4.16 13.93
CA ASP A 49 11.52 3.40 13.22
C ASP A 49 10.92 4.17 12.04
N ASN A 50 10.69 5.48 12.18
CA ASN A 50 10.17 6.31 11.09
C ASN A 50 11.20 6.43 9.97
N PHE A 51 12.47 6.69 10.28
CA PHE A 51 13.54 6.78 9.29
C PHE A 51 13.64 5.48 8.46
N LYS A 52 13.68 4.34 9.15
CA LYS A 52 13.72 3.02 8.52
C LYS A 52 12.50 2.81 7.62
N SER A 53 11.32 3.18 8.08
CA SER A 53 10.07 2.98 7.34
C SER A 53 10.00 3.87 6.10
N ILE A 54 10.33 5.15 6.19
CA ILE A 54 10.42 6.08 5.06
C ILE A 54 11.38 5.53 4.00
N LYS A 55 12.56 5.08 4.42
CA LYS A 55 13.56 4.49 3.53
C LYS A 55 13.03 3.25 2.79
N LEU A 56 12.36 2.35 3.50
CA LEU A 56 11.81 1.11 2.92
C LEU A 56 10.65 1.38 1.96
N LEU A 57 9.88 2.43 2.19
CA LEU A 57 8.71 2.79 1.37
C LEU A 57 9.07 3.58 0.11
N ARG A 58 10.24 4.22 0.05
CA ARG A 58 10.65 5.11 -1.07
C ARG A 58 10.27 4.56 -2.44
N THR A 59 10.73 3.36 -2.79
CA THR A 59 10.48 2.80 -4.12
C THR A 59 9.00 2.54 -4.38
N ALA A 60 8.26 2.06 -3.38
CA ALA A 60 6.82 1.80 -3.51
C ALA A 60 6.03 3.11 -3.69
N ILE A 61 6.38 4.16 -2.95
CA ILE A 61 5.79 5.51 -3.07
C ILE A 61 6.02 6.08 -4.48
N TYR A 62 7.25 5.99 -5.00
CA TYR A 62 7.57 6.53 -6.32
C TYR A 62 6.87 5.76 -7.46
N ASN A 63 6.80 4.44 -7.36
CA ASN A 63 6.23 3.62 -8.43
C ASN A 63 4.70 3.61 -8.41
N PHE A 64 4.09 3.61 -7.22
CA PHE A 64 2.67 3.32 -7.03
C PHE A 64 1.92 4.28 -6.10
N GLY A 65 2.62 5.20 -5.44
CA GLY A 65 2.06 6.22 -4.55
C GLY A 65 1.97 7.59 -5.22
N GLY A 66 2.04 8.63 -4.39
CA GLY A 66 2.03 10.04 -4.79
C GLY A 66 3.38 10.58 -5.26
N GLY A 67 4.36 9.71 -5.56
CA GLY A 67 5.64 10.12 -6.10
C GLY A 67 6.51 10.90 -5.10
N GLU A 68 7.32 11.80 -5.65
CA GLU A 68 8.26 12.62 -4.88
C GLU A 68 7.54 13.49 -3.82
N GLN A 69 6.38 14.06 -4.15
CA GLN A 69 5.63 14.92 -3.23
C GLN A 69 5.19 14.16 -1.96
N GLU A 70 4.62 12.96 -2.12
CA GLU A 70 4.22 12.13 -0.97
C GLU A 70 5.44 11.68 -0.15
N PHE A 71 6.55 11.34 -0.81
CA PHE A 71 7.79 10.98 -0.12
C PHE A 71 8.34 12.15 0.69
N ASN A 72 8.42 13.34 0.09
CA ASN A 72 8.95 14.54 0.73
C ASN A 72 8.08 14.96 1.93
N SER A 73 6.75 14.85 1.83
CA SER A 73 5.87 15.13 2.97
C SER A 73 6.19 14.29 4.21
N LEU A 74 6.55 13.02 4.05
CA LEU A 74 6.96 12.15 5.16
C LEU A 74 8.34 12.56 5.71
N VAL A 75 9.27 12.95 4.82
CA VAL A 75 10.62 13.40 5.18
C VAL A 75 10.58 14.73 5.91
N ASP A 76 9.76 15.68 5.46
CA ASP A 76 9.67 17.02 6.03
C ASP A 76 9.13 16.97 7.46
N THR A 77 8.07 16.17 7.70
CA THR A 77 7.53 15.96 9.06
C THR A 77 8.58 15.30 9.97
N TYR A 78 9.34 14.33 9.45
CA TYR A 78 10.44 13.70 10.19
C TYR A 78 11.54 14.71 10.54
N ALA A 79 11.94 15.53 9.57
CA ALA A 79 12.99 16.53 9.73
C ALA A 79 12.59 17.62 10.73
N GLU A 80 11.33 18.07 10.69
CA GLU A 80 10.79 19.03 11.65
C GLU A 80 10.77 18.45 13.08
N ALA A 81 10.37 17.18 13.25
CA ALA A 81 10.44 16.49 14.53
C ALA A 81 11.88 16.43 15.07
N SER A 82 12.85 16.07 14.21
CA SER A 82 14.27 16.08 14.56
C SER A 82 14.77 17.48 14.95
N ALA A 83 14.35 18.53 14.24
CA ALA A 83 14.75 19.89 14.55
C ALA A 83 14.25 20.33 15.95
N LEU A 84 13.02 19.98 16.31
CA LEU A 84 12.47 20.25 17.64
C LEU A 84 13.24 19.50 18.74
N TYR A 85 13.61 18.24 18.50
CA TYR A 85 14.45 17.46 19.43
C TYR A 85 15.78 18.18 19.71
N PHE A 86 16.50 18.59 18.67
CA PHE A 86 17.78 19.31 18.83
C PHE A 86 17.65 20.69 19.47
N ARG A 87 16.45 21.28 19.44
CA ARG A 87 16.11 22.54 20.14
C ARG A 87 15.63 22.33 21.58
N ASN A 88 15.67 21.11 22.10
CA ASN A 88 15.15 20.71 23.41
C ASN A 88 13.62 20.88 23.58
N GLU A 89 12.87 20.97 22.48
CA GLU A 89 11.41 21.04 22.48
C GLU A 89 10.80 19.62 22.49
N MET A 90 11.07 18.88 23.57
CA MET A 90 10.86 17.41 23.63
C MET A 90 9.40 16.97 23.39
N ILE A 91 8.42 17.66 24.00
CA ILE A 91 7.00 17.30 23.82
C ILE A 91 6.54 17.53 22.38
N ALA A 92 6.94 18.66 21.78
CA ALA A 92 6.58 18.99 20.41
C ALA A 92 7.25 18.03 19.40
N SER A 93 8.51 17.66 19.65
CA SER A 93 9.22 16.62 18.90
C SER A 93 8.50 15.26 18.98
N ALA A 94 8.15 14.79 20.18
CA ALA A 94 7.46 13.52 20.38
C ALA A 94 6.09 13.50 19.67
N ASN A 95 5.36 14.61 19.68
CA ASN A 95 4.12 14.78 18.92
C ASN A 95 4.34 14.61 17.41
N LEU A 96 5.33 15.31 16.83
CA LEU A 96 5.57 15.22 15.39
C LEU A 96 6.11 13.84 14.96
N PHE A 97 6.96 13.20 15.76
CA PHE A 97 7.38 11.82 15.48
C PHE A 97 6.18 10.86 15.51
N THR A 98 5.26 11.03 16.45
CA THR A 98 4.03 10.21 16.53
C THR A 98 3.11 10.47 15.33
N LYS A 99 2.95 11.74 14.93
CA LYS A 99 2.22 12.09 13.70
C LYS A 99 2.85 11.44 12.48
N ASN A 100 4.18 11.54 12.34
CA ASN A 100 4.90 10.95 11.23
C ASN A 100 4.76 9.42 11.18
N GLU A 101 4.78 8.73 12.33
CA GLU A 101 4.50 7.29 12.41
C GLU A 101 3.11 6.95 11.85
N LYS A 102 2.08 7.74 12.21
CA LYS A 102 0.72 7.60 11.69
C LYS A 102 0.68 7.80 10.17
N ASP A 103 1.24 8.90 9.67
CA ASP A 103 1.25 9.23 8.24
C ASP A 103 1.98 8.13 7.42
N ILE A 104 3.13 7.65 7.91
CA ILE A 104 3.87 6.52 7.32
C ILE A 104 2.98 5.27 7.26
N LYS A 105 2.28 4.95 8.35
CA LYS A 105 1.43 3.75 8.43
C LYS A 105 0.25 3.82 7.46
N GLU A 106 -0.35 5.00 7.28
CA GLU A 106 -1.44 5.23 6.34
C GLU A 106 -0.96 5.04 4.89
N VAL A 107 0.16 5.66 4.50
CA VAL A 107 0.78 5.48 3.18
C VAL A 107 1.13 4.01 2.95
N ALA A 108 1.78 3.37 3.91
CA ALA A 108 2.16 1.96 3.81
C ALA A 108 0.94 1.05 3.66
N MET A 109 -0.13 1.28 4.42
CA MET A 109 -1.35 0.47 4.35
C MET A 109 -2.04 0.60 2.99
N ARG A 110 -2.12 1.83 2.44
CA ARG A 110 -2.68 2.08 1.11
C ARG A 110 -1.87 1.34 0.04
N LEU A 111 -0.55 1.47 0.07
CA LEU A 111 0.34 0.76 -0.85
C LEU A 111 0.21 -0.76 -0.69
N ALA A 112 0.23 -1.29 0.53
CA ALA A 112 0.14 -2.73 0.76
C ALA A 112 -1.16 -3.35 0.20
N LYS A 113 -2.29 -2.63 0.27
CA LYS A 113 -3.55 -3.05 -0.37
C LYS A 113 -3.44 -3.10 -1.90
N LEU A 114 -2.81 -2.10 -2.52
CA LEU A 114 -2.57 -2.11 -3.95
C LEU A 114 -1.66 -3.27 -4.38
N TYR A 115 -0.59 -3.54 -3.61
CA TYR A 115 0.30 -4.67 -3.85
C TYR A 115 -0.44 -6.01 -3.73
N LYS A 116 -1.36 -6.14 -2.76
CA LYS A 116 -2.23 -7.31 -2.62
C LYS A 116 -3.02 -7.56 -3.88
N GLU A 117 -3.81 -6.58 -4.32
CA GLU A 117 -4.69 -6.70 -5.48
C GLU A 117 -3.90 -7.09 -6.74
N GLN A 118 -2.77 -6.44 -6.98
CA GLN A 118 -1.91 -6.73 -8.13
C GLN A 118 -1.26 -8.11 -8.05
N ALA A 119 -0.76 -8.51 -6.88
CA ALA A 119 -0.12 -9.82 -6.69
C ALA A 119 -1.13 -10.96 -6.82
N GLU A 120 -2.32 -10.83 -6.23
CA GLU A 120 -3.39 -11.83 -6.32
C GLU A 120 -3.91 -11.96 -7.77
N LYS A 121 -4.11 -10.83 -8.47
CA LYS A 121 -4.48 -10.83 -9.90
C LYS A 121 -3.43 -11.58 -10.74
N LEU A 122 -2.15 -11.23 -10.61
CA LEU A 122 -1.06 -11.86 -11.34
C LEU A 122 -0.95 -13.36 -11.01
N HIS A 123 -1.11 -13.72 -9.73
CA HIS A 123 -1.03 -15.11 -9.29
C HIS A 123 -2.13 -15.98 -9.92
N ILE A 124 -3.37 -15.48 -9.97
CA ILE A 124 -4.48 -16.19 -10.65
C ILE A 124 -4.17 -16.38 -12.14
N GLN A 125 -3.62 -15.38 -12.81
CA GLN A 125 -3.23 -15.49 -14.22
C GLN A 125 -2.18 -16.58 -14.42
N VAL A 126 -1.14 -16.59 -13.57
CA VAL A 126 -0.04 -17.55 -13.63
C VAL A 126 -0.51 -18.97 -13.30
N ILE A 127 -1.42 -19.16 -12.34
CA ILE A 127 -2.04 -20.48 -12.08
C ILE A 127 -2.77 -20.99 -13.34
N LYS A 128 -3.63 -20.15 -13.94
CA LYS A 128 -4.36 -20.54 -15.16
C LYS A 128 -3.40 -20.90 -16.30
N MET A 129 -2.33 -20.13 -16.45
CA MET A 129 -1.28 -20.39 -17.44
C MET A 129 -0.57 -21.72 -17.17
N GLY A 130 -0.13 -21.97 -15.93
CA GLY A 130 0.50 -23.23 -15.55
C GLY A 130 -0.38 -24.45 -15.79
N VAL A 131 -1.66 -24.38 -15.41
CA VAL A 131 -2.64 -25.45 -15.65
C VAL A 131 -2.82 -25.72 -17.15
N ARG A 132 -2.93 -24.67 -17.98
CA ARG A 132 -3.04 -24.81 -19.45
C ARG A 132 -1.82 -25.49 -20.05
N HIS A 133 -0.62 -25.09 -19.63
CA HIS A 133 0.65 -25.70 -20.07
C HIS A 133 0.75 -27.17 -19.65
N SER A 134 0.41 -27.50 -18.41
CA SER A 134 0.40 -28.89 -17.92
C SER A 134 -0.62 -29.76 -18.66
N LEU A 135 -1.82 -29.25 -18.93
CA LEU A 135 -2.84 -29.96 -19.72
C LEU A 135 -2.36 -30.20 -21.15
N LYS A 136 -1.79 -29.18 -21.80
CA LYS A 136 -1.22 -29.29 -23.15
C LYS A 136 -0.13 -30.37 -23.20
N ALA A 137 0.80 -30.35 -22.25
CA ALA A 137 1.86 -31.35 -22.17
C ALA A 137 1.30 -32.78 -22.03
N SER A 138 0.27 -32.96 -21.18
CA SER A 138 -0.40 -34.26 -21.02
C SER A 138 -1.08 -34.75 -22.30
N ILE A 139 -1.71 -33.87 -23.08
CA ILE A 139 -2.36 -34.21 -24.36
C ILE A 139 -1.30 -34.58 -25.41
N GLU A 140 -0.20 -33.83 -25.45
CA GLU A 140 0.90 -34.03 -26.38
C GLU A 140 1.87 -35.14 -25.95
N GLN A 141 1.60 -35.84 -24.84
CA GLN A 141 2.47 -36.86 -24.24
C GLN A 141 3.90 -36.36 -23.96
N THR A 142 4.05 -35.06 -23.71
CA THR A 142 5.30 -34.43 -23.29
C THR A 142 5.31 -34.23 -21.77
N LYS A 143 6.51 -34.08 -21.20
CA LYS A 143 6.64 -33.80 -19.76
C LYS A 143 6.38 -32.31 -19.48
N PRO A 144 5.54 -31.97 -18.48
CA PRO A 144 5.37 -30.58 -18.07
C PRO A 144 6.67 -30.03 -17.48
N ASN A 145 6.83 -28.71 -17.53
CA ASN A 145 7.99 -28.06 -16.93
C ASN A 145 7.92 -28.19 -15.38
N PRO A 146 8.88 -28.89 -14.73
CA PRO A 146 8.82 -29.19 -13.31
C PRO A 146 9.02 -27.98 -12.41
N SER A 147 9.46 -26.84 -12.95
CA SER A 147 9.67 -25.61 -12.19
C SER A 147 8.40 -24.79 -11.98
N VAL A 148 7.33 -25.05 -12.75
CA VAL A 148 6.10 -24.25 -12.71
C VAL A 148 5.38 -24.38 -11.37
N ASP A 149 5.09 -25.61 -10.93
CA ASP A 149 4.33 -25.85 -9.70
C ASP A 149 5.05 -25.33 -8.44
N PRO A 150 6.38 -25.53 -8.26
CA PRO A 150 7.11 -24.91 -7.16
C PRO A 150 7.03 -23.39 -7.15
N LEU A 151 7.15 -22.74 -8.31
CA LEU A 151 7.06 -21.27 -8.41
C LEU A 151 5.65 -20.77 -8.07
N ILE A 152 4.60 -21.44 -8.55
CA ILE A 152 3.22 -21.14 -8.19
C ILE A 152 3.03 -21.28 -6.67
N SER A 153 3.47 -22.41 -6.09
CA SER A 153 3.35 -22.67 -4.66
C SER A 153 4.09 -21.63 -3.81
N ASN A 154 5.30 -21.23 -4.22
CA ASN A 154 6.05 -20.17 -3.56
C ASN A 154 5.33 -18.81 -3.64
N ALA A 155 4.68 -18.50 -4.77
CA ALA A 155 3.85 -17.30 -4.90
C ALA A 155 2.63 -17.36 -3.96
N SER A 156 1.94 -18.51 -3.86
CA SER A 156 0.83 -18.72 -2.93
C SER A 156 1.27 -18.53 -1.48
N TYR A 157 2.43 -19.09 -1.10
CA TYR A 157 3.00 -18.90 0.23
C TYR A 157 3.29 -17.41 0.51
N GLY A 158 3.93 -16.71 -0.43
CA GLY A 158 4.19 -15.28 -0.31
C GLY A 158 2.92 -14.46 -0.09
N ILE A 159 1.87 -14.71 -0.87
CA ILE A 159 0.57 -14.04 -0.72
C ILE A 159 -0.06 -14.34 0.65
N LYS A 160 -0.03 -15.61 1.10
CA LYS A 160 -0.56 -16.00 2.41
C LYS A 160 0.13 -15.23 3.54
N ILE A 161 1.45 -15.19 3.54
CA ILE A 161 2.24 -14.49 4.55
C ILE A 161 2.00 -12.98 4.49
N ALA A 162 1.98 -12.39 3.29
CA ALA A 162 1.69 -10.97 3.11
C ALA A 162 0.30 -10.57 3.67
N ASN A 163 -0.71 -11.42 3.43
CA ASN A 163 -2.05 -11.22 3.95
C ASN A 163 -2.09 -11.31 5.50
N ASP A 164 -1.36 -12.23 6.12
CA ASP A 164 -1.22 -12.28 7.58
C ASP A 164 -0.58 -10.99 8.14
N TYR A 165 0.48 -10.49 7.51
CA TYR A 165 1.09 -9.21 7.89
C TYR A 165 0.12 -8.02 7.74
N LEU A 166 -0.68 -7.99 6.68
CA LEU A 166 -1.72 -6.97 6.51
C LEU A 166 -2.75 -6.98 7.64
N VAL A 167 -3.26 -8.17 8.00
CA VAL A 167 -4.22 -8.35 9.11
C VAL A 167 -3.61 -7.86 10.43
N ARG A 168 -2.31 -8.12 10.64
CA ARG A 168 -1.56 -7.67 11.82
C ARG A 168 -1.14 -6.20 11.76
N SER A 169 -1.63 -5.42 10.78
CA SER A 169 -1.26 -4.02 10.59
C SER A 169 0.24 -3.77 10.44
N LYS A 170 0.95 -4.69 9.75
CA LYS A 170 2.37 -4.61 9.39
C LYS A 170 2.55 -4.44 7.88
N PRO A 171 2.17 -3.28 7.32
CA PRO A 171 2.06 -3.10 5.88
C PRO A 171 3.40 -3.13 5.11
N ILE A 172 4.51 -2.70 5.73
CA ILE A 172 5.84 -2.72 5.08
C ILE A 172 6.30 -4.17 4.85
N ASP A 173 6.13 -5.04 5.85
CA ASP A 173 6.40 -6.46 5.72
C ASP A 173 5.48 -7.10 4.68
N ALA A 174 4.20 -6.73 4.65
CA ALA A 174 3.28 -7.22 3.64
C ALA A 174 3.72 -6.85 2.20
N ILE A 175 4.13 -5.60 1.96
CA ILE A 175 4.67 -5.15 0.66
C ILE A 175 5.86 -6.03 0.24
N TYR A 176 6.78 -6.32 1.17
CA TYR A 176 7.92 -7.20 0.90
C TYR A 176 7.50 -8.59 0.42
N TYR A 177 6.53 -9.22 1.09
CA TYR A 177 6.08 -10.56 0.69
C TYR A 177 5.24 -10.55 -0.60
N PHE A 178 4.45 -9.51 -0.85
CA PHE A 178 3.77 -9.36 -2.15
C PHE A 178 4.76 -9.18 -3.30
N ARG A 179 5.85 -8.42 -3.12
CA ARG A 179 6.94 -8.33 -4.10
C ARG A 179 7.54 -9.70 -4.42
N ARG A 180 7.85 -10.50 -3.38
CA ARG A 180 8.37 -11.87 -3.56
C ARG A 180 7.38 -12.79 -4.26
N ALA A 181 6.09 -12.65 -3.99
CA ALA A 181 5.06 -13.41 -4.70
C ALA A 181 5.03 -13.05 -6.20
N LYS A 182 5.06 -11.75 -6.53
CA LYS A 182 5.16 -11.27 -7.92
C LYS A 182 6.43 -11.76 -8.62
N GLU A 183 7.57 -11.79 -7.93
CA GLU A 183 8.83 -12.29 -8.48
C GLU A 183 8.72 -13.77 -8.90
N ASN A 184 8.12 -14.61 -8.08
CA ASN A 184 7.87 -16.01 -8.43
C ASN A 184 6.93 -16.13 -9.63
N CYS A 185 5.90 -15.28 -9.71
CA CYS A 185 5.01 -15.22 -10.87
C CYS A 185 5.76 -14.84 -12.16
N PHE A 186 6.66 -13.85 -12.10
CA PHE A 186 7.49 -13.48 -13.26
C PHE A 186 8.41 -14.60 -13.70
N LYS A 187 8.96 -15.37 -12.76
CA LYS A 187 9.75 -16.57 -13.08
C LYS A 187 8.92 -17.62 -13.81
N VAL A 188 7.61 -17.74 -13.56
CA VAL A 188 6.75 -18.66 -14.33
C VAL A 188 6.67 -18.25 -15.80
N TYR A 189 6.47 -16.96 -16.10
CA TYR A 189 6.53 -16.46 -17.48
C TYR A 189 7.87 -16.80 -18.14
N GLN A 190 8.97 -16.58 -17.42
CA GLN A 190 10.31 -16.86 -17.93
C GLN A 190 10.52 -18.34 -18.26
N VAL A 191 10.14 -19.27 -17.37
CA VAL A 191 10.37 -20.71 -17.60
C VAL A 191 9.44 -21.32 -18.64
N LEU A 192 8.28 -20.71 -18.87
CA LEU A 192 7.34 -21.10 -19.93
C LEU A 192 7.65 -20.44 -21.28
N GLY A 193 8.60 -19.49 -21.33
CA GLY A 193 8.93 -18.74 -22.54
C GLY A 193 7.81 -17.78 -22.98
N GLU A 194 6.91 -17.43 -22.07
CA GLU A 194 5.76 -16.57 -22.32
C GLU A 194 6.14 -15.09 -22.14
N GLN A 195 5.60 -14.22 -22.99
CA GLN A 195 5.87 -12.79 -22.87
C GLN A 195 5.15 -12.22 -21.64
N LEU A 196 5.91 -11.60 -20.73
CA LEU A 196 5.33 -10.87 -19.60
C LEU A 196 4.53 -9.66 -20.12
N PRO A 197 3.25 -9.51 -19.74
CA PRO A 197 2.45 -8.36 -20.15
C PRO A 197 3.11 -7.03 -19.77
N GLU A 198 3.01 -6.05 -20.66
CA GLU A 198 3.59 -4.70 -20.50
C GLU A 198 3.14 -4.00 -19.21
N GLU A 199 1.92 -4.30 -18.74
CA GLU A 199 1.37 -3.77 -17.48
C GLU A 199 2.25 -4.09 -16.27
N TYR A 200 3.04 -5.17 -16.31
CA TYR A 200 3.91 -5.61 -15.21
C TYR A 200 5.36 -5.10 -15.30
N LYS A 201 5.72 -4.30 -16.32
CA LYS A 201 7.10 -3.76 -16.43
C LYS A 201 7.49 -2.92 -15.21
N LYS A 202 6.55 -2.13 -14.71
CA LYS A 202 6.76 -1.32 -13.50
C LYS A 202 7.01 -2.21 -12.28
N ASP A 203 6.24 -3.27 -12.10
CA ASP A 203 6.39 -4.23 -11.01
C ASP A 203 7.74 -4.96 -11.03
N VAL A 204 8.27 -5.28 -12.23
CA VAL A 204 9.60 -5.88 -12.37
C VAL A 204 10.69 -4.94 -11.87
N VAL A 205 10.62 -3.65 -12.22
CA VAL A 205 11.59 -2.65 -11.76
C VAL A 205 11.45 -2.41 -10.25
N ASP A 206 10.22 -2.37 -9.75
CA ASP A 206 9.93 -2.22 -8.33
C ASP A 206 10.49 -3.38 -7.49
N ASN A 207 10.37 -4.63 -7.96
CA ASN A 207 10.94 -5.80 -7.30
C ASN A 207 12.47 -5.75 -7.19
N GLN A 208 13.15 -4.97 -8.04
CA GLN A 208 14.59 -4.71 -7.95
C GLN A 208 14.93 -3.54 -7.00
N ASN A 209 13.94 -3.02 -6.28
CA ASN A 209 14.04 -1.83 -5.44
C ASN A 209 14.50 -0.58 -6.22
N LYS A 210 14.01 -0.42 -7.46
CA LYS A 210 14.32 0.72 -8.34
C LYS A 210 13.07 1.51 -8.68
N ILE A 211 13.27 2.81 -8.92
CA ILE A 211 12.21 3.70 -9.42
C ILE A 211 12.07 3.48 -10.92
N TYR A 212 10.85 3.26 -11.37
CA TYR A 212 10.51 3.11 -12.78
C TYR A 212 10.50 4.47 -13.47
N ILE A 213 11.38 4.64 -14.45
CA ILE A 213 11.40 5.80 -15.35
C ILE A 213 10.75 5.36 -16.65
N ALA A 214 9.58 5.91 -16.98
CA ALA A 214 8.94 5.65 -18.26
C ALA A 214 9.85 6.19 -19.37
N LYS A 215 10.22 5.36 -20.34
CA LYS A 215 10.84 5.86 -21.57
C LYS A 215 9.78 6.67 -22.31
N GLU A 216 10.02 7.97 -22.49
CA GLU A 216 9.21 8.78 -23.40
C GLU A 216 9.20 8.06 -24.77
N LYS A 217 8.00 7.85 -25.31
CA LYS A 217 7.89 7.44 -26.71
C LYS A 217 8.49 8.57 -27.52
N LYS A 218 9.68 8.35 -28.10
CA LYS A 218 10.17 9.18 -29.19
C LYS A 218 9.11 9.15 -30.28
N ASN A 219 8.43 10.29 -30.47
CA ASN A 219 7.62 10.55 -31.65
C ASN A 219 8.52 10.60 -32.89
#